data_AF-A0A924WNR7-F1
#
_entry.id   AF-A0A924WNR7-F1
#
_cell.length_a   1.000
_cell.length_b   1.000
_cell.length_c   1.000
_cell.angle_alpha   90.00
_cell.angle_beta   90.00
_cell.angle_gamma   90.00
#
_symmetry.space_group_name_H-M   'P 1'
#
loop_
_entity.id
_entity.type
_entity.pdbx_description
1 polymer ?
#
loop_
_entity_poly.entity_id
_entity_poly.type
_entity_poly.pdbx_seq_one_letter_code
_entity_poly.pdbx_strand_id
1 'polypeptide(L)'
;MRVAIIGAGSIARIALEHTQRGTLGEVEVVALMGRSANSRGQALATANGCAFVTDLDGLLATRPDVVVEAAGHQAVHQYAE
;
A
#
# COMPACT_ATOMS: atom_id res chain seq x y z
N MET A 1 -5.49 -2.41 -13.08
CA MET A 1 -6.08 -1.71 -11.93
C MET A 1 -4.98 -1.32 -10.96
N ARG A 2 -4.92 -0.04 -10.60
CA ARG A 2 -3.90 0.59 -9.77
C ARG A 2 -4.36 0.60 -8.32
N VAL A 3 -3.62 -0.06 -7.45
CA VAL A 3 -3.99 -0.26 -6.05
C VAL A 3 -2.99 0.47 -5.16
N ALA A 4 -3.49 1.26 -4.22
CA ALA A 4 -2.70 1.77 -3.10
C ALA A 4 -3.09 1.02 -1.82
N ILE A 5 -2.14 0.83 -0.91
CA ILE A 5 -2.38 0.11 0.35
C ILE A 5 -2.05 1.01 1.53
N ILE A 6 -3.01 1.20 2.44
CA ILE A 6 -2.77 1.79 3.76
C ILE A 6 -2.25 0.67 4.66
N GLY A 7 -0.99 0.78 5.09
CA GLY A 7 -0.28 -0.28 5.78
C GLY A 7 0.79 -0.94 4.90
N ALA A 8 1.93 -1.22 5.52
CA ALA A 8 3.09 -1.82 4.85
C ALA A 8 3.63 -3.02 5.65
N GLY A 9 2.71 -3.80 6.22
CA GLY A 9 2.98 -4.99 7.04
C GLY A 9 2.86 -6.29 6.25
N SER A 10 2.57 -7.38 6.97
CA SER A 10 2.49 -8.73 6.39
C SER A 10 1.44 -8.86 5.27
N ILE A 11 0.28 -8.21 5.40
CA ILE A 11 -0.79 -8.28 4.39
C ILE A 11 -0.34 -7.58 3.10
N ALA A 12 0.27 -6.39 3.20
CA ALA A 12 0.82 -5.69 2.04
C ALA A 12 1.88 -6.54 1.32
N ARG A 13 2.75 -7.23 2.06
CA ARG A 13 3.74 -8.18 1.50
C ARG A 13 3.08 -9.31 0.71
N ILE A 14 2.03 -9.93 1.26
CA ILE A 14 1.29 -11.00 0.59
C ILE A 14 0.65 -10.47 -0.70
N ALA A 15 -0.01 -9.31 -0.66
CA ALA A 15 -0.61 -8.71 -1.85
C ALA A 15 0.43 -8.44 -2.95
N LEU A 16 1.61 -7.91 -2.58
CA LEU A 16 2.72 -7.68 -3.51
C LEU A 16 3.24 -8.99 -4.13
N GLU A 17 3.46 -10.03 -3.33
CA GLU A 17 3.89 -11.35 -3.81
C GLU A 17 2.91 -11.94 -4.84
N HIS A 18 1.61 -11.85 -4.56
CA HIS A 18 0.57 -12.36 -5.46
C HIS A 18 0.41 -11.50 -6.73
N THR A 19 0.68 -10.21 -6.64
CA THR A 19 0.74 -9.30 -7.79
C THR A 19 1.91 -9.68 -8.71
N GLN A 20 3.11 -9.85 -8.15
CA GLN A 20 4.30 -10.26 -8.91
C GLN A 20 4.18 -11.63 -9.56
N ARG A 21 3.48 -12.57 -8.90
CA ARG A 21 3.18 -13.89 -9.45
C ARG A 21 2.10 -13.87 -10.55
N GLY A 22 1.47 -12.73 -10.81
CA GLY A 22 0.38 -12.60 -11.78
C GLY A 22 -0.92 -13.29 -11.36
N THR A 23 -1.07 -13.64 -10.07
CA THR A 23 -2.23 -14.40 -9.58
C THR A 23 -3.47 -13.54 -9.31
N LEU A 24 -3.32 -12.21 -9.33
CA LEU A 24 -4.40 -11.24 -9.09
C LEU A 24 -4.92 -10.59 -10.39
N GLY A 25 -4.54 -11.12 -11.56
CA GLY A 25 -4.80 -10.48 -12.84
C GLY A 25 -3.96 -9.22 -13.05
N GLU A 26 -4.47 -8.26 -13.82
CA GLU A 26 -3.80 -7.00 -14.14
C GLU A 26 -3.90 -5.98 -12.99
N VAL A 27 -3.28 -6.31 -11.86
CA VAL A 27 -3.16 -5.43 -10.70
C VAL A 27 -1.75 -4.85 -10.63
N GLU A 28 -1.65 -3.57 -10.29
CA GLU A 28 -0.39 -2.89 -10.00
C GLU A 28 -0.50 -2.22 -8.63
N VAL A 29 0.36 -2.58 -7.69
CA VAL A 29 0.45 -1.87 -6.42
C VAL A 29 1.31 -0.63 -6.63
N VAL A 30 0.70 0.55 -6.64
CA VAL A 30 1.37 1.82 -6.97
C VAL A 30 1.99 2.50 -5.75
N ALA A 31 1.47 2.21 -4.55
CA ALA A 31 1.93 2.85 -3.32
C ALA A 31 1.60 2.05 -2.06
N LEU A 32 2.47 2.16 -1.06
CA LEU A 32 2.22 1.78 0.33
C LEU A 32 2.27 3.03 1.22
N MET A 33 1.29 3.19 2.11
CA MET A 33 1.30 4.22 3.15
C MET A 33 1.73 3.61 4.48
N GLY A 34 2.85 4.10 5.02
CA GLY A 34 3.30 3.76 6.38
C GLY A 34 3.01 4.87 7.38
N ARG A 35 3.28 4.59 8.66
CA ARG A 35 3.10 5.58 9.76
C ARG A 35 4.22 6.61 9.86
N SER A 36 5.41 6.29 9.34
CA SER A 36 6.58 7.17 9.38
C SER A 36 7.64 6.72 8.37
N ALA A 37 8.57 7.62 8.05
CA ALA A 37 9.68 7.37 7.11
C ALA A 37 10.60 6.22 7.57
N ASN A 38 10.72 5.98 8.88
CA ASN A 38 11.55 4.92 9.45
C ASN A 38 10.85 3.53 9.47
N SER A 39 9.68 3.41 8.84
CA SER A 39 8.96 2.15 8.78
C SER A 39 9.71 1.13 7.92
N ARG A 40 9.72 -0.14 8.36
CA ARG A 40 10.18 -1.29 7.55
C ARG A 40 9.46 -1.38 6.19
N GLY A 41 8.27 -0.78 6.10
CA GLY A 41 7.50 -0.66 4.87
C GLY A 41 8.21 0.05 3.72
N GLN A 42 9.15 0.95 4.01
CA GLN A 42 9.91 1.65 2.97
C GLN A 42 10.76 0.66 2.17
N ALA A 43 11.46 -0.26 2.84
CA ALA A 43 12.26 -1.28 2.18
C ALA A 43 11.38 -2.23 1.33
N LEU A 44 10.18 -2.56 1.83
CA LEU A 44 9.21 -3.36 1.09
C LEU A 44 8.77 -2.65 -0.20
N ALA A 45 8.42 -1.37 -0.12
CA ALA A 45 8.00 -0.60 -1.29
C ALA A 45 9.12 -0.50 -2.34
N THR A 46 10.34 -0.15 -1.91
CA THR A 46 11.52 -0.08 -2.79
C THR A 46 11.79 -1.43 -3.48
N ALA A 47 11.75 -2.54 -2.74
CA ALA A 47 11.99 -3.88 -3.30
C ALA A 47 10.93 -4.30 -4.33
N ASN A 48 9.76 -3.68 -4.31
CA ASN A 48 8.65 -3.97 -5.21
C ASN A 48 8.40 -2.87 -6.24
N GLY A 49 9.26 -1.83 -6.28
CA GLY A 49 9.17 -0.74 -7.25
C GLY A 49 7.95 0.17 -7.10
N CYS A 50 7.34 0.22 -5.91
CA CYS A 50 6.18 1.09 -5.65
C CYS A 50 6.53 2.25 -4.70
N ALA A 51 5.71 3.28 -4.69
CA ALA A 51 5.95 4.46 -3.85
C ALA A 51 5.76 4.13 -2.35
N PHE A 52 6.55 4.76 -1.49
CA PHE A 52 6.31 4.77 -0.06
C PHE A 52 5.98 6.18 0.40
N VAL A 53 4.83 6.34 1.06
CA VAL A 53 4.33 7.62 1.56
C VAL A 53 3.91 7.49 3.02
N THR A 54 3.72 8.62 3.69
CA THR A 54 3.39 8.67 5.12
C THR A 54 2.08 9.36 5.45
N ASP A 55 1.40 9.87 4.44
CA ASP A 55 0.13 10.59 4.54
C ASP A 55 -0.80 10.24 3.39
N LEU A 56 -2.07 10.60 3.55
CA LEU A 56 -3.12 10.32 2.58
C LEU A 56 -2.94 11.13 1.30
N ASP A 57 -2.50 12.38 1.40
CA ASP A 57 -2.29 13.24 0.22
C ASP A 57 -1.22 12.66 -0.70
N GLY A 58 -0.10 12.19 -0.14
CA GLY A 58 0.94 11.47 -0.89
C GLY A 58 0.41 10.18 -1.51
N LEU A 59 -0.49 9.47 -0.81
CA LEU A 59 -1.10 8.24 -1.33
C LEU A 59 -1.99 8.55 -2.54
N LEU A 60 -2.86 9.55 -2.43
CA LEU A 60 -3.79 9.96 -3.48
C LEU A 60 -3.07 10.60 -4.68
N ALA A 61 -1.94 11.27 -4.47
CA ALA A 61 -1.08 11.80 -5.54
C ALA A 61 -0.58 10.70 -6.49
N THR A 62 -0.53 9.44 -6.04
CA THR A 62 -0.20 8.30 -6.91
C THR A 62 -1.34 7.89 -7.85
N ARG A 63 -2.53 8.49 -7.69
CA ARG A 63 -3.75 8.23 -8.47
C ARG A 63 -4.14 6.74 -8.52
N PRO A 64 -4.37 6.09 -7.37
CA PRO A 64 -4.88 4.73 -7.35
C PRO A 64 -6.35 4.68 -7.82
N ASP A 65 -6.75 3.57 -8.43
CA ASP A 65 -8.15 3.26 -8.73
C ASP A 65 -8.89 2.80 -7.45
N VAL A 66 -8.17 2.09 -6.57
CA VAL A 66 -8.69 1.53 -5.32
C VAL A 66 -7.64 1.69 -4.21
N VAL A 67 -8.10 2.03 -3.00
CA VAL A 67 -7.29 2.00 -1.78
C VAL A 67 -7.72 0.82 -0.91
N VAL A 68 -6.76 0.00 -0.50
CA VAL A 68 -6.98 -1.13 0.42
C VAL A 68 -6.42 -0.77 1.80
N GLU A 69 -7.25 -0.83 2.84
CA GLU A 69 -6.80 -0.70 4.22
C GLU A 69 -6.30 -2.07 4.73
N ALA A 70 -5.05 -2.09 5.19
CA ALA A 70 -4.37 -3.28 5.69
C ALA A 70 -3.38 -2.92 6.81
N ALA A 71 -3.72 -1.91 7.63
CA ALA A 71 -2.96 -1.47 8.78
C ALA A 71 -3.59 -2.01 10.08
N GLY A 72 -4.64 -1.37 10.59
CA GLY A 72 -5.26 -1.78 11.85
C GLY A 72 -6.45 -0.91 12.23
N HIS A 73 -7.20 -1.32 13.25
CA HIS A 73 -8.51 -0.74 13.59
C HIS A 73 -8.56 0.80 13.65
N GLN A 74 -7.52 1.45 14.19
CA GLN A 74 -7.47 2.92 14.20
C GLN A 74 -7.47 3.54 12.79
N ALA A 75 -6.79 2.91 11.83
CA ALA A 75 -6.76 3.40 10.45
C ALA A 75 -8.14 3.26 9.78
N VAL A 76 -8.93 2.24 10.13
CA VAL A 76 -10.31 2.10 9.64
C VAL A 76 -11.15 3.31 10.08
N HIS A 77 -11.14 3.64 11.38
CA HIS A 77 -11.85 4.82 11.90
C HIS A 77 -11.36 6.13 11.27
N GLN A 78 -10.08 6.20 10.90
CA GLN A 78 -9.51 7.42 10.33
C GLN A 78 -9.82 7.61 8.84
N TYR A 79 -9.92 6.52 8.07
CA TYR A 79 -9.93 6.58 6.60
C TYR A 79 -11.15 5.94 5.93
N ALA A 80 -11.98 5.19 6.65
CA ALA A 80 -13.04 4.35 6.07
C ALA A 80 -14.43 4.54 6.71
N GLU A 81 -14.57 5.41 7.72
CA GLU A 81 -15.87 5.90 8.22
C GLU A 81 -16.17 7.30 7.68
#